data_AF-A0AA39K9I8-F1
#
_entry.id   AF-A0AA39K9I8-F1
#
_cell.length_a   1.000
_cell.length_b   1.000
_cell.length_c   1.000
_cell.angle_alpha   90.00
_cell.angle_beta   90.00
_cell.angle_gamma   90.00
#
_symmetry.space_group_name_H-M   'P 1'
#
loop_
_entity.id
_entity.type
_entity.pdbx_description
1 polymer ?
#
loop_
_entity_poly.entity_id
_entity_poly.type
_entity_poly.pdbx_seq_one_letter_code
_entity_poly.pdbx_strand_id
1 'polypeptide(L)'
;MEYRGTKFWLHRLCDALHPPPHMFGSISHLALSTIPEAKKPDDYLKHTAAAYLSMRTPPIYICRGGSSILPELLAAMSGTYTWSLTAGFVFVEQHVIMRKLPINVGVLCDLVDFLCSSVIFCGHHPDMALLHDVTVPRSWLLCFIEYDLPYLNPRMQTNAYHLLLMCTEDLLEQLYGGKGSEYLLYGTSRNFSNVPAVVRHVFIARINILIVHLVGYNIRNDLIQNKIRKLLLSLRPEGCMLPSLYSRYVDAAGDSWDELAKAIRCSLQHDYGRDDSTSPQEQGSGKGLYLARSSSGCLRGFDGYSRAARPHSDTDLTRSESPEQIAAAILIQRVYRKVLHHRRGISKIGTASLHARIHASCTKEVSQLGDNPGIYLRLSLGPLPHVLVCLETVRIDTLSERKRTKKRLKKCSPNEIGALDDLLMQINKANRAAVNLQKQLSPSSVFHERCDDRQLKLVEEVNDLVSSLPFNTSSDLSNDLHLAIKGIVAEHPQAHT
;
A
#
# COMPACT_ATOMS: atom_id res chain seq x y z
N MET A 1 28.17 -10.08 -29.11
CA MET A 1 26.71 -10.19 -29.30
C MET A 1 26.00 -9.89 -27.97
N GLU A 2 25.96 -8.63 -27.54
CA GLU A 2 25.33 -8.24 -26.26
C GLU A 2 24.62 -6.88 -26.41
N TYR A 3 23.39 -6.87 -26.91
CA TYR A 3 22.50 -5.68 -26.89
C TYR A 3 21.01 -6.11 -26.98
N ARG A 4 20.60 -7.16 -26.26
CA ARG A 4 19.20 -7.67 -26.28
C ARG A 4 18.38 -7.48 -25.00
N GLY A 5 18.97 -7.06 -23.88
CA GLY A 5 18.24 -6.91 -22.59
C GLY A 5 17.38 -5.65 -22.50
N THR A 6 17.91 -4.51 -22.94
CA THR A 6 17.32 -3.18 -22.68
C THR A 6 15.97 -2.92 -23.35
N LYS A 7 15.58 -3.72 -24.36
CA LYS A 7 14.30 -3.58 -25.08
C LYS A 7 13.17 -4.47 -24.54
N PHE A 8 13.48 -5.47 -23.72
CA PHE A 8 12.48 -6.45 -23.25
C PHE A 8 11.48 -5.83 -22.27
N TRP A 9 11.98 -5.06 -21.29
CA TRP A 9 11.11 -4.35 -20.36
C TRP A 9 10.26 -3.28 -21.07
N LEU A 10 10.82 -2.59 -22.09
CA LEU A 10 10.12 -1.59 -22.89
C LEU A 10 8.96 -2.20 -23.70
N HIS A 11 9.12 -3.40 -24.27
CA HIS A 11 8.05 -4.10 -24.97
C HIS A 11 6.95 -4.61 -24.02
N ARG A 12 7.31 -5.25 -22.90
CA ARG A 12 6.34 -5.69 -21.88
C ARG A 12 5.61 -4.54 -21.19
N LEU A 13 6.31 -3.43 -21.03
CA LEU A 13 5.73 -2.16 -20.59
C LEU A 13 4.76 -1.64 -21.66
N CYS A 14 5.12 -1.64 -22.95
CA CYS A 14 4.24 -1.21 -24.03
C CYS A 14 2.95 -2.04 -24.14
N ASP A 15 3.04 -3.37 -24.01
CA ASP A 15 1.90 -4.29 -24.07
C ASP A 15 0.95 -4.15 -22.86
N ALA A 16 1.49 -3.87 -21.67
CA ALA A 16 0.69 -3.59 -20.48
C ALA A 16 0.03 -2.20 -20.49
N LEU A 17 0.58 -1.28 -21.30
CA LEU A 17 0.07 0.08 -21.47
C LEU A 17 -1.04 0.19 -22.52
N HIS A 18 -1.19 -0.82 -23.40
CA HIS A 18 -2.21 -0.86 -24.46
C HIS A 18 -2.98 -2.19 -24.47
N PRO A 19 -3.75 -2.53 -23.41
CA PRO A 19 -4.51 -3.77 -23.40
C PRO A 19 -5.62 -3.74 -24.46
N PRO A 20 -6.00 -4.90 -25.05
CA PRO A 20 -7.14 -4.98 -25.96
C PRO A 20 -8.42 -4.44 -25.30
N PRO A 21 -9.35 -3.83 -26.06
CA PRO A 21 -10.49 -3.06 -25.54
C PRO A 21 -11.49 -3.85 -24.65
N HIS A 22 -11.39 -5.17 -24.61
CA HIS A 22 -12.21 -6.05 -23.77
C HIS A 22 -11.57 -6.41 -22.42
N MET A 23 -10.32 -5.98 -22.16
CA MET A 23 -9.65 -6.14 -20.87
C MET A 23 -9.56 -4.80 -20.14
N PHE A 24 -10.10 -4.72 -18.92
CA PHE A 24 -9.74 -3.66 -17.98
C PHE A 24 -8.26 -3.83 -17.65
N GLY A 25 -7.40 -2.93 -18.14
CA GLY A 25 -5.97 -2.96 -17.86
C GLY A 25 -5.70 -3.08 -16.36
N SER A 26 -5.19 -4.24 -15.95
CA SER A 26 -4.74 -4.51 -14.59
C SER A 26 -3.28 -4.94 -14.65
N ILE A 27 -2.42 -4.24 -13.90
CA ILE A 27 -0.98 -4.55 -13.74
C ILE A 27 -0.76 -5.90 -13.05
N SER A 28 -1.80 -6.58 -12.57
CA SER A 28 -1.71 -7.97 -12.08
C SER A 28 -1.13 -8.96 -13.10
N HIS A 29 -1.01 -8.59 -14.39
CA HIS A 29 -0.34 -9.39 -15.43
C HIS A 29 1.16 -9.06 -15.63
N LEU A 30 1.69 -8.03 -14.96
CA LEU A 30 3.11 -7.67 -14.97
C LEU A 30 3.80 -8.35 -13.78
N ALA A 31 4.15 -9.63 -13.95
CA ALA A 31 4.97 -10.37 -12.99
C ALA A 31 6.39 -9.77 -12.98
N LEU A 32 6.70 -8.90 -12.01
CA LEU A 32 8.04 -8.29 -11.88
C LEU A 32 9.17 -9.33 -11.71
N SER A 33 8.82 -10.56 -11.29
CA SER A 33 9.73 -11.71 -11.26
C SER A 33 10.25 -12.12 -12.65
N THR A 34 9.58 -11.72 -13.74
CA THR A 34 10.01 -11.98 -15.11
C THR A 34 10.86 -10.85 -15.69
N ILE A 35 11.20 -9.82 -14.91
CA ILE A 35 12.03 -8.68 -15.31
C ILE A 35 13.37 -8.77 -14.56
N PRO A 36 14.46 -9.21 -15.23
CA PRO A 36 15.75 -9.44 -14.60
C PRO A 36 16.31 -8.24 -13.79
N GLU A 37 15.99 -7.03 -14.23
CA GLU A 37 16.47 -5.75 -13.69
C GLU A 37 15.73 -5.29 -12.41
N ALA A 38 14.62 -5.93 -12.04
CA ALA A 38 13.78 -5.53 -10.90
C ALA A 38 14.24 -6.07 -9.53
N LYS A 39 15.37 -6.79 -9.46
CA LYS A 39 15.84 -7.53 -8.26
C LYS A 39 16.50 -6.68 -7.17
N LYS A 40 16.68 -5.36 -7.34
CA LYS A 40 17.25 -4.47 -6.31
C LYS A 40 16.34 -3.26 -6.05
N PRO A 41 15.56 -3.21 -4.95
CA PRO A 41 14.57 -2.15 -4.69
C PRO A 41 15.16 -0.74 -4.45
N ASP A 42 16.29 -0.64 -3.75
CA ASP A 42 16.90 0.65 -3.39
C ASP A 42 17.64 1.29 -4.57
N ASP A 43 18.35 0.46 -5.34
CA ASP A 43 18.89 0.82 -6.65
C ASP A 43 17.76 1.13 -7.61
N TYR A 44 16.60 0.45 -7.52
CA TYR A 44 15.46 0.75 -8.36
C TYR A 44 14.93 2.17 -8.11
N LEU A 45 14.63 2.60 -6.89
CA LEU A 45 14.14 3.98 -6.68
C LEU A 45 15.20 5.03 -7.04
N LYS A 46 16.48 4.81 -6.68
CA LYS A 46 17.58 5.73 -7.03
C LYS A 46 17.88 5.77 -8.51
N HIS A 47 17.95 4.65 -9.21
CA HIS A 47 18.16 4.60 -10.66
C HIS A 47 16.93 5.00 -11.44
N THR A 48 15.71 4.70 -10.97
CA THR A 48 14.51 5.18 -11.65
C THR A 48 14.40 6.69 -11.45
N ALA A 49 14.63 7.23 -10.24
CA ALA A 49 14.69 8.68 -10.02
C ALA A 49 15.82 9.34 -10.82
N ALA A 50 17.03 8.78 -10.84
CA ALA A 50 18.16 9.31 -11.61
C ALA A 50 17.94 9.22 -13.12
N ALA A 51 17.40 8.10 -13.63
CA ALA A 51 17.01 7.95 -15.03
C ALA A 51 15.84 8.86 -15.41
N TYR A 52 14.91 9.12 -14.49
CA TYR A 52 13.81 10.08 -14.67
C TYR A 52 14.30 11.52 -14.68
N LEU A 53 15.21 11.89 -13.77
CA LEU A 53 15.84 13.21 -13.73
C LEU A 53 16.75 13.46 -14.95
N SER A 54 17.19 12.39 -15.61
CA SER A 54 17.95 12.45 -16.87
C SER A 54 17.07 12.64 -18.11
N MET A 55 15.76 12.36 -18.02
CA MET A 55 14.80 12.76 -19.06
C MET A 55 14.41 14.22 -18.81
N ARG A 56 14.36 15.05 -19.86
CA ARG A 56 13.85 16.43 -19.75
C ARG A 56 12.48 16.39 -19.09
N THR A 57 12.39 16.85 -17.85
CA THR A 57 11.13 16.90 -17.10
C THR A 57 10.15 17.73 -17.93
N PRO A 58 8.98 17.17 -18.33
CA PRO A 58 8.03 17.93 -19.13
C PRO A 58 7.66 19.25 -18.42
N PRO A 59 7.48 20.37 -19.15
CA PRO A 59 7.31 21.69 -18.54
C PRO A 59 6.18 21.80 -17.51
N ILE A 60 5.14 20.96 -17.62
CA ILE A 60 4.04 20.91 -16.64
C ILE A 60 4.48 20.45 -15.24
N TYR A 61 5.59 19.72 -15.14
CA TYR A 61 6.19 19.32 -13.87
C TYR A 61 7.26 20.27 -13.38
N ILE A 62 7.47 21.38 -14.08
CA ILE A 62 8.38 22.43 -13.66
C ILE A 62 7.54 23.53 -13.03
N CYS A 63 7.76 23.76 -11.74
CA CYS A 63 7.16 24.84 -11.00
C CYS A 63 7.46 26.20 -11.63
N ARG A 64 6.57 27.16 -11.37
CA ARG A 64 6.83 28.58 -11.62
C ARG A 64 8.00 28.99 -10.70
N GLY A 65 9.23 28.82 -11.19
CA GLY A 65 10.48 28.86 -10.39
C GLY A 65 11.52 27.80 -10.78
N GLY A 66 11.21 26.84 -11.66
CA GLY A 66 12.18 25.87 -12.19
C GLY A 66 12.28 24.55 -11.41
N SER A 67 11.66 24.43 -10.23
CA SER A 67 11.71 23.19 -9.43
C SER A 67 10.78 22.11 -9.98
N SER A 68 11.27 20.87 -10.10
CA SER A 68 10.44 19.74 -10.51
C SER A 68 9.38 19.42 -9.44
N ILE A 69 8.21 18.89 -9.81
CA ILE A 69 7.14 18.36 -8.92
C ILE A 69 7.50 16.97 -8.35
N LEU A 70 8.43 16.30 -9.02
CA LEU A 70 8.80 14.93 -8.72
C LEU A 70 9.48 14.77 -7.33
N PRO A 71 10.35 15.68 -6.87
CA PRO A 71 10.92 15.64 -5.52
C PRO A 71 9.86 15.68 -4.42
N GLU A 72 8.83 16.52 -4.52
CA GLU A 72 7.76 16.60 -3.52
C GLU A 72 6.96 15.30 -3.48
N LEU A 73 6.58 14.77 -4.64
CA LEU A 73 5.89 13.49 -4.72
C LEU A 73 6.75 12.34 -4.19
N LEU A 74 8.03 12.27 -4.58
CA LEU A 74 8.94 11.21 -4.15
C LEU A 74 9.23 11.30 -2.66
N ALA A 75 9.40 12.50 -2.10
CA ALA A 75 9.57 12.69 -0.67
C ALA A 75 8.29 12.36 0.09
N ALA A 76 7.12 12.73 -0.42
CA ALA A 76 5.84 12.35 0.16
C ALA A 76 5.67 10.84 0.21
N MET A 77 6.05 10.19 -0.88
CA MET A 77 5.98 8.74 -0.95
C MET A 77 7.03 8.13 -0.02
N SER A 78 8.30 8.55 -0.04
CA SER A 78 9.38 7.85 0.68
C SER A 78 9.08 7.62 2.16
N GLY A 79 8.35 8.54 2.79
CA GLY A 79 8.01 8.44 4.22
C GLY A 79 9.20 8.69 5.15
N THR A 80 10.41 8.82 4.60
CA THR A 80 11.68 8.88 5.33
C THR A 80 11.98 10.25 5.92
N TYR A 81 11.43 11.32 5.34
CA TYR A 81 11.71 12.68 5.77
C TYR A 81 10.69 13.16 6.80
N THR A 82 11.11 14.03 7.70
CA THR A 82 10.21 14.64 8.69
C THR A 82 9.13 15.50 8.02
N TRP A 83 9.41 16.06 6.83
CA TRP A 83 8.50 16.90 6.05
C TRP A 83 7.78 16.15 4.93
N SER A 84 7.93 14.82 4.83
CA SER A 84 7.30 14.00 3.79
C SER A 84 5.77 14.20 3.73
N LEU A 85 5.06 14.31 4.86
CA LEU A 85 3.62 14.58 4.84
C LEU A 85 3.30 15.97 4.28
N THR A 86 4.04 16.99 4.70
CA THR A 86 3.91 18.34 4.17
C THR A 86 4.10 18.36 2.66
N ALA A 87 5.12 17.67 2.14
CA ALA A 87 5.32 17.56 0.69
C ALA A 87 4.15 16.88 -0.03
N GLY A 88 3.54 15.86 0.59
CA GLY A 88 2.36 15.20 0.03
C GLY A 88 1.15 16.12 -0.05
N PHE A 89 0.89 16.90 1.01
CA PHE A 89 -0.19 17.88 1.00
C PHE A 89 0.06 19.01 0.01
N VAL A 90 1.27 19.57 -0.03
CA VAL A 90 1.67 20.60 -1.01
C VAL A 90 1.54 20.06 -2.44
N PHE A 91 1.89 18.79 -2.68
CA PHE A 91 1.70 18.17 -3.98
C PHE A 91 0.23 18.14 -4.39
N VAL A 92 -0.67 17.70 -3.49
CA VAL A 92 -2.11 17.68 -3.79
C VAL A 92 -2.62 19.10 -4.02
N GLU A 93 -2.32 20.03 -3.13
CA GLU A 93 -2.79 21.41 -3.21
C GLU A 93 -2.26 22.13 -4.46
N GLN A 94 -0.95 22.29 -4.52
CA GLN A 94 -0.30 23.18 -5.46
C GLN A 94 -0.23 22.59 -6.85
N HIS A 95 -0.12 21.27 -6.98
CA HIS A 95 0.08 20.63 -8.28
C HIS A 95 -1.19 20.01 -8.81
N VAL A 96 -1.90 19.21 -8.01
CA VAL A 96 -3.12 18.56 -8.47
C VAL A 96 -4.26 19.55 -8.60
N ILE A 97 -4.62 20.25 -7.52
CA ILE A 97 -5.81 21.12 -7.50
C ILE A 97 -5.53 22.46 -8.20
N MET A 98 -4.55 23.23 -7.72
CA MET A 98 -4.33 24.60 -8.20
C MET A 98 -3.80 24.68 -9.63
N ARG A 99 -2.95 23.72 -10.03
CA ARG A 99 -2.39 23.66 -11.39
C ARG A 99 -3.13 22.68 -12.30
N LYS A 100 -4.21 22.07 -11.81
CA LYS A 100 -5.02 21.11 -12.58
C LYS A 100 -4.16 20.03 -13.23
N LEU A 101 -3.22 19.45 -12.48
CA LEU A 101 -2.36 18.40 -13.01
C LEU A 101 -3.21 17.15 -13.29
N PRO A 102 -3.23 16.61 -14.53
CA PRO A 102 -4.11 15.50 -14.82
C PRO A 102 -3.79 14.27 -13.95
N ILE A 103 -4.78 13.74 -13.25
CA ILE A 103 -4.60 12.61 -12.33
C ILE A 103 -5.86 11.75 -12.27
N ASN A 104 -5.68 10.44 -12.21
CA ASN A 104 -6.80 9.55 -11.97
C ASN A 104 -7.38 9.79 -10.57
N VAL A 105 -8.66 10.08 -10.48
CA VAL A 105 -9.36 10.39 -9.22
C VAL A 105 -9.25 9.28 -8.19
N GLY A 106 -9.22 8.01 -8.62
CA GLY A 106 -9.01 6.88 -7.72
C GLY A 106 -7.60 6.86 -7.14
N VAL A 107 -6.59 7.22 -7.94
CA VAL A 107 -5.20 7.39 -7.49
C VAL A 107 -5.08 8.58 -6.53
N LEU A 108 -5.75 9.69 -6.83
CA LEU A 108 -5.79 10.84 -5.93
C LEU A 108 -6.41 10.47 -4.58
N CYS A 109 -7.56 9.79 -4.57
CA CYS A 109 -8.17 9.32 -3.33
C CYS A 109 -7.24 8.37 -2.55
N ASP A 110 -6.57 7.42 -3.22
CA ASP A 110 -5.61 6.52 -2.55
C ASP A 110 -4.43 7.30 -1.92
N LEU A 111 -3.95 8.36 -2.58
CA LEU A 111 -2.89 9.22 -2.04
C LEU A 111 -3.39 10.01 -0.84
N VAL A 112 -4.58 10.59 -0.94
CA VAL A 112 -5.20 11.34 0.15
C VAL A 112 -5.46 10.41 1.34
N ASP A 113 -5.98 9.20 1.13
CA ASP A 113 -6.15 8.16 2.16
C ASP A 113 -4.83 7.90 2.90
N PHE A 114 -3.72 7.72 2.17
CA PHE A 114 -2.39 7.49 2.74
C PHE A 114 -1.87 8.67 3.57
N LEU A 115 -1.98 9.90 3.06
CA LEU A 115 -1.53 11.09 3.78
C LEU A 115 -2.34 11.27 5.07
N CYS A 116 -3.63 10.99 4.98
CA CYS A 116 -4.57 11.04 6.06
C CYS A 116 -4.26 10.01 7.16
N SER A 117 -4.14 8.73 6.80
CA SER A 117 -3.80 7.69 7.77
C SER A 117 -2.47 8.01 8.45
N SER A 118 -1.48 8.48 7.69
CA SER A 118 -0.18 8.84 8.24
C SER A 118 -0.26 10.00 9.24
N VAL A 119 -1.11 11.00 9.03
CA VAL A 119 -1.34 12.06 10.03
C VAL A 119 -1.90 11.50 11.34
N ILE A 120 -2.91 10.61 11.28
CA ILE A 120 -3.47 10.00 12.50
C ILE A 120 -2.40 9.22 13.24
N PHE A 121 -1.74 8.31 12.54
CA PHE A 121 -0.89 7.31 13.19
C PHE A 121 0.50 7.83 13.55
N CYS A 122 1.04 8.80 12.81
CA CYS A 122 2.32 9.44 13.13
C CYS A 122 2.15 10.69 14.00
N GLY A 123 0.95 11.26 14.11
CA GLY A 123 0.69 12.46 14.90
C GLY A 123 0.68 12.21 16.41
N HIS A 124 0.68 10.95 16.82
CA HIS A 124 0.70 10.54 18.23
C HIS A 124 2.14 10.16 18.64
N HIS A 125 2.68 10.95 19.56
CA HIS A 125 4.06 10.98 20.09
C HIS A 125 4.49 9.66 20.82
N PRO A 126 5.75 9.49 21.30
CA PRO A 126 6.49 8.22 21.33
C PRO A 126 6.12 7.32 22.52
N ASP A 127 5.30 7.80 23.45
CA ASP A 127 4.80 7.04 24.59
C ASP A 127 3.53 6.29 24.16
N MET A 128 3.71 5.31 23.27
CA MET A 128 2.71 4.41 22.68
C MET A 128 1.94 3.60 23.74
N ALA A 129 1.22 4.29 24.62
CA ALA A 129 0.03 3.78 25.28
C ALA A 129 -1.14 3.96 24.31
N LEU A 130 -1.06 3.18 23.23
CA LEU A 130 -2.15 2.60 22.46
C LEU A 130 -3.01 3.57 21.66
N LEU A 131 -3.50 3.07 20.52
CA LEU A 131 -4.52 3.65 19.63
C LEU A 131 -5.88 3.90 20.31
N HIS A 132 -5.88 4.16 21.62
CA HIS A 132 -7.04 4.54 22.39
C HIS A 132 -7.64 5.81 21.77
N ASP A 133 -8.96 5.81 21.66
CA ASP A 133 -9.75 6.88 21.06
C ASP A 133 -9.50 7.17 19.57
N VAL A 134 -8.73 6.33 18.87
CA VAL A 134 -8.60 6.42 17.40
C VAL A 134 -9.67 5.59 16.72
N THR A 135 -10.47 6.23 15.88
CA THR A 135 -11.50 5.59 15.07
C THR A 135 -11.14 5.68 13.60
N VAL A 136 -10.79 4.53 13.01
CA VAL A 136 -10.42 4.40 11.59
C VAL A 136 -11.09 3.19 10.95
N PRO A 137 -11.34 3.20 9.63
CA PRO A 137 -11.79 2.01 8.92
C PRO A 137 -10.81 0.84 9.12
N ARG A 138 -11.32 -0.38 9.30
CA ARG A 138 -10.49 -1.58 9.47
C ARG A 138 -9.49 -1.76 8.32
N SER A 139 -9.93 -1.53 7.09
CA SER A 139 -9.09 -1.62 5.89
C SER A 139 -7.88 -0.67 5.96
N TRP A 140 -8.06 0.51 6.55
CA TRP A 140 -7.00 1.48 6.70
C TRP A 140 -6.02 1.08 7.79
N LEU A 141 -6.51 0.62 8.94
CA LEU A 141 -5.65 0.13 10.02
C LEU A 141 -4.76 -1.02 9.52
N LEU A 142 -5.36 -1.97 8.81
CA LEU A 142 -4.62 -3.09 8.21
C LEU A 142 -3.61 -2.58 7.18
N CYS A 143 -4.03 -1.71 6.26
CA CYS A 143 -3.12 -1.16 5.26
C CYS A 143 -1.95 -0.41 5.92
N PHE A 144 -2.22 0.39 6.94
CA PHE A 144 -1.22 1.20 7.59
C PHE A 144 -0.21 0.34 8.35
N ILE A 145 -0.68 -0.59 9.20
CA ILE A 145 0.19 -1.47 9.98
C ILE A 145 1.03 -2.37 9.07
N GLU A 146 0.42 -2.93 8.02
CA GLU A 146 1.10 -3.89 7.14
C GLU A 146 2.07 -3.23 6.16
N TYR A 147 1.73 -2.03 5.64
CA TYR A 147 2.42 -1.47 4.48
C TYR A 147 3.10 -0.13 4.71
N ASP A 148 2.60 0.73 5.61
CA ASP A 148 3.06 2.11 5.72
C ASP A 148 3.92 2.32 6.97
N LEU A 149 3.52 1.77 8.11
CA LEU A 149 4.19 1.95 9.40
C LEU A 149 5.71 1.65 9.38
N PRO A 150 6.22 0.58 8.72
CA PRO A 150 7.66 0.32 8.69
C PRO A 150 8.50 1.36 7.95
N TYR A 151 7.87 2.18 7.11
CA TYR A 151 8.54 3.13 6.21
C TYR A 151 8.39 4.59 6.66
N LEU A 152 7.46 4.86 7.57
CA LEU A 152 7.20 6.21 8.03
C LEU A 152 8.18 6.61 9.13
N ASN A 153 8.74 7.80 8.98
CA ASN A 153 9.58 8.40 9.98
C ASN A 153 8.72 8.74 11.22
N PRO A 154 9.03 8.21 12.41
CA PRO A 154 8.24 8.47 13.62
C PRO A 154 8.30 9.94 14.07
N ARG A 155 9.22 10.75 13.51
CA ARG A 155 9.34 12.19 13.75
C ARG A 155 8.71 13.02 12.62
N MET A 156 7.82 12.42 11.84
CA MET A 156 7.07 13.14 10.80
C MET A 156 6.25 14.29 11.40
N GLN A 157 6.31 15.44 10.74
CA GLN A 157 5.48 16.59 11.05
C GLN A 157 4.07 16.34 10.53
N THR A 158 3.08 16.40 11.42
CA THR A 158 1.68 16.10 11.11
C THR A 158 0.79 17.33 11.09
N ASN A 159 1.31 18.52 11.41
CA ASN A 159 0.58 19.79 11.46
C ASN A 159 0.11 20.31 10.08
N ALA A 160 0.52 19.68 8.98
CA ALA A 160 0.18 20.08 7.61
C ALA A 160 -1.23 19.67 7.13
N TYR A 161 -2.04 19.01 7.97
CA TYR A 161 -3.40 18.56 7.58
C TYR A 161 -4.35 19.72 7.19
N HIS A 162 -4.06 20.95 7.60
CA HIS A 162 -4.89 22.12 7.26
C HIS A 162 -4.91 22.39 5.75
N LEU A 163 -3.81 22.09 5.05
CA LEU A 163 -3.71 22.18 3.59
C LEU A 163 -4.71 21.24 2.91
N LEU A 164 -4.89 20.02 3.47
CA LEU A 164 -5.88 19.08 2.96
C LEU A 164 -7.30 19.65 3.04
N LEU A 165 -7.67 20.25 4.17
CA LEU A 165 -9.01 20.82 4.34
C LEU A 165 -9.29 21.94 3.34
N MET A 166 -8.28 22.72 2.96
CA MET A 166 -8.41 23.72 1.90
C MET A 166 -8.61 23.07 0.54
N CYS A 167 -7.76 22.11 0.16
CA CYS A 167 -7.87 21.41 -1.12
C CYS A 167 -9.20 20.70 -1.31
N THR A 168 -9.75 20.19 -0.22
CA THR A 168 -10.91 19.30 -0.31
C THR A 168 -12.19 20.06 -0.59
N GLU A 169 -12.28 21.33 -0.22
CA GLU A 169 -13.37 22.22 -0.59
C GLU A 169 -13.46 22.38 -2.11
N ASP A 170 -12.37 22.83 -2.73
CA ASP A 170 -12.27 22.98 -4.18
C ASP A 170 -12.49 21.64 -4.91
N LEU A 171 -11.92 20.55 -4.40
CA LEU A 171 -12.07 19.23 -4.99
C LEU A 171 -13.51 18.75 -4.94
N LEU A 172 -14.19 18.90 -3.80
CA LEU A 172 -15.58 18.47 -3.65
C LEU A 172 -16.52 19.29 -4.53
N GLU A 173 -16.31 20.60 -4.63
CA GLU A 173 -17.06 21.47 -5.53
C GLU A 173 -16.91 21.01 -6.99
N GLN A 174 -15.69 20.72 -7.43
CA GLN A 174 -15.39 20.24 -8.78
C GLN A 174 -15.99 18.86 -9.05
N LEU A 175 -15.93 17.93 -8.09
CA LEU A 175 -16.53 16.60 -8.22
C LEU A 175 -18.07 16.67 -8.31
N TYR A 176 -18.67 17.55 -7.52
CA TYR A 176 -20.12 17.73 -7.46
C TYR A 176 -20.64 18.43 -8.72
N GLY A 177 -20.09 19.60 -9.03
CA GLY A 177 -20.50 20.42 -10.18
C GLY A 177 -20.05 19.85 -11.54
N GLY A 178 -18.98 19.05 -11.56
CA GLY A 178 -18.37 18.52 -12.78
C GLY A 178 -17.59 19.58 -13.60
N LYS A 179 -17.88 20.86 -13.41
CA LYS A 179 -17.17 21.99 -14.03
C LYS A 179 -15.76 22.12 -13.45
N GLY A 180 -14.75 22.33 -14.30
CA GLY A 180 -13.38 22.53 -13.83
C GLY A 180 -12.66 21.25 -13.41
N SER A 181 -13.32 20.08 -13.55
CA SER A 181 -12.79 18.76 -13.18
C SER A 181 -12.09 18.05 -14.34
N GLU A 182 -11.70 18.78 -15.40
CA GLU A 182 -11.24 18.19 -16.66
C GLU A 182 -9.95 17.37 -16.49
N TYR A 183 -9.09 17.85 -15.59
CA TYR A 183 -7.84 17.21 -15.22
C TYR A 183 -8.04 15.94 -14.36
N LEU A 184 -9.20 15.77 -13.73
CA LEU A 184 -9.50 14.53 -13.02
C LEU A 184 -9.84 13.47 -14.07
N LEU A 185 -9.16 12.32 -13.99
CA LEU A 185 -9.34 11.22 -14.92
C LEU A 185 -10.03 10.05 -14.23
N TYR A 186 -10.86 9.32 -14.98
CA TYR A 186 -11.48 8.07 -14.56
C TYR A 186 -11.17 6.95 -15.55
N GLY A 187 -10.80 5.78 -15.03
CA GLY A 187 -10.33 4.67 -15.85
C GLY A 187 -9.02 4.99 -16.58
N THR A 188 -8.96 4.71 -17.89
CA THR A 188 -7.76 4.84 -18.72
C THR A 188 -7.50 6.27 -19.21
N SER A 189 -8.52 7.09 -19.42
CA SER A 189 -8.36 8.47 -19.91
C SER A 189 -9.66 9.28 -19.95
N ARG A 190 -10.76 8.81 -19.32
CA ARG A 190 -12.02 9.56 -19.40
C ARG A 190 -11.93 10.77 -18.48
N ASN A 191 -12.07 11.95 -19.05
CA ASN A 191 -12.27 13.18 -18.31
C ASN A 191 -13.45 13.02 -17.34
N PHE A 192 -13.24 13.38 -16.08
CA PHE A 192 -14.21 13.17 -15.00
C PHE A 192 -15.51 13.94 -15.19
N SER A 193 -15.48 15.07 -15.91
CA SER A 193 -16.70 15.81 -16.29
C SER A 193 -17.71 14.96 -17.07
N ASN A 194 -17.23 13.96 -17.83
CA ASN A 194 -18.07 13.05 -18.62
C ASN A 194 -18.50 11.80 -17.86
N VAL A 195 -18.15 11.70 -16.58
CA VAL A 195 -18.46 10.53 -15.75
C VAL A 195 -19.86 10.65 -15.16
N PRO A 196 -20.67 9.58 -15.18
CA PRO A 196 -22.02 9.59 -14.61
C PRO A 196 -22.03 10.08 -13.15
N ALA A 197 -23.03 10.89 -12.79
CA ALA A 197 -23.15 11.49 -11.45
C ALA A 197 -23.05 10.45 -10.32
N VAL A 198 -23.65 9.27 -10.51
CA VAL A 198 -23.57 8.16 -9.54
C VAL A 198 -22.12 7.78 -9.19
N VAL A 199 -21.23 7.71 -10.19
CA VAL A 199 -19.81 7.41 -9.96
C VAL A 199 -19.12 8.58 -9.26
N ARG A 200 -19.48 9.83 -9.60
CA ARG A 200 -18.96 11.02 -8.92
C ARG A 200 -19.33 11.03 -7.44
N HIS A 201 -20.57 10.67 -7.11
CA HIS A 201 -21.05 10.54 -5.73
C HIS A 201 -20.32 9.48 -4.91
N VAL A 202 -19.76 8.42 -5.55
CA VAL A 202 -18.91 7.45 -4.85
C VAL A 202 -17.60 8.08 -4.38
N PHE A 203 -16.96 8.89 -5.23
CA PHE A 203 -15.73 9.59 -4.85
C PHE A 203 -15.98 10.70 -3.82
N ILE A 204 -17.08 11.44 -3.97
CA ILE A 204 -17.54 12.41 -2.96
C ILE A 204 -17.78 11.73 -1.62
N ALA A 205 -18.48 10.59 -1.61
CA ALA A 205 -18.70 9.82 -0.39
C ALA A 205 -17.38 9.38 0.24
N ARG A 206 -16.43 8.87 -0.56
CA ARG A 206 -15.10 8.45 -0.09
C ARG A 206 -14.33 9.61 0.54
N ILE A 207 -14.30 10.76 -0.14
CA ILE A 207 -13.60 11.96 0.34
C ILE A 207 -14.28 12.55 1.58
N ASN A 208 -15.61 12.62 1.61
CA ASN A 208 -16.36 13.06 2.78
C ASN A 208 -16.12 12.15 3.98
N ILE A 209 -16.21 10.83 3.78
CA ILE A 209 -15.89 9.84 4.82
C ILE A 209 -14.46 10.08 5.32
N LEU A 210 -13.50 10.27 4.42
CA LEU A 210 -12.13 10.57 4.77
C LEU A 210 -12.02 11.84 5.63
N ILE A 211 -12.53 13.00 5.21
CA ILE A 211 -12.39 14.24 6.00
C ILE A 211 -13.07 14.11 7.37
N VAL A 212 -14.29 13.59 7.37
CA VAL A 212 -15.17 13.54 8.53
C VAL A 212 -14.66 12.53 9.56
N HIS A 213 -14.32 11.32 9.11
CA HIS A 213 -13.83 10.27 10.00
C HIS A 213 -12.39 10.53 10.40
N LEU A 214 -11.54 10.96 9.47
CA LEU A 214 -10.12 11.06 9.73
C LEU A 214 -9.74 12.31 10.48
N VAL A 215 -10.06 13.47 9.89
CA VAL A 215 -9.54 14.75 10.37
C VAL A 215 -10.43 15.21 11.51
N GLY A 216 -11.74 15.28 11.30
CA GLY A 216 -12.62 15.87 12.30
C GLY A 216 -12.83 15.03 13.55
N TYR A 217 -13.00 13.70 13.39
CA TYR A 217 -13.31 12.83 14.53
C TYR A 217 -12.06 12.50 15.37
N ASN A 218 -10.92 12.24 14.72
CA ASN A 218 -9.68 11.91 15.44
C ASN A 218 -8.90 13.14 15.91
N ILE A 219 -9.03 14.30 15.23
CA ILE A 219 -8.40 15.56 15.67
C ILE A 219 -9.46 16.40 16.39
N ARG A 220 -9.46 16.35 17.72
CA ARG A 220 -10.38 17.11 18.59
C ARG A 220 -10.04 18.61 18.56
N ASN A 221 -10.42 19.30 17.50
CA ASN A 221 -10.20 20.72 17.32
C ASN A 221 -11.46 21.39 16.74
N ASP A 222 -12.05 22.31 17.50
CA ASP A 222 -13.33 22.93 17.16
C ASP A 222 -13.28 23.74 15.86
N LEU A 223 -12.14 24.37 15.53
CA LEU A 223 -11.99 25.12 14.28
C LEU A 223 -12.03 24.19 13.07
N ILE A 224 -11.36 23.03 13.16
CA ILE A 224 -11.40 21.99 12.15
C ILE A 224 -12.82 21.45 12.01
N GLN A 225 -13.44 21.07 13.11
CA GLN A 225 -14.78 20.48 13.12
C GLN A 225 -15.81 21.44 12.52
N ASN A 226 -15.74 22.72 12.87
CA ASN A 226 -16.59 23.76 12.28
C ASN A 226 -16.33 23.95 10.78
N LYS A 227 -15.07 23.89 10.33
CA LYS A 227 -14.75 23.97 8.90
C LYS A 227 -15.29 22.76 8.14
N ILE A 228 -15.17 21.55 8.70
CA ILE A 228 -15.73 20.33 8.12
C ILE A 228 -17.25 20.41 8.03
N ARG A 229 -17.93 20.90 9.08
CA ARG A 229 -19.38 21.10 9.05
C ARG A 229 -19.80 22.07 7.94
N LYS A 230 -19.13 23.22 7.83
CA LYS A 230 -19.39 24.19 6.75
C LYS A 230 -19.21 23.56 5.37
N LEU A 231 -18.15 22.77 5.21
CA LEU A 231 -17.87 22.04 3.96
C LEU A 231 -18.95 20.99 3.63
N LEU A 232 -19.44 20.24 4.62
CA LEU A 232 -20.52 19.30 4.38
C LEU A 232 -21.83 20.00 4.03
N LEU A 233 -22.11 21.14 4.67
CA LEU A 233 -23.31 21.91 4.42
C LEU A 233 -23.31 22.61 3.05
N SER A 234 -22.13 22.99 2.53
CA SER A 234 -22.03 23.53 1.17
C SER A 234 -22.37 22.49 0.09
N LEU A 235 -22.29 21.19 0.42
CA LEU A 235 -22.73 20.11 -0.47
C LEU A 235 -24.25 19.96 -0.55
N ARG A 236 -25.05 20.75 0.18
CA ARG A 236 -26.52 20.70 0.15
C ARG A 236 -27.05 21.78 -0.80
N PRO A 237 -27.24 21.49 -2.10
CA PRO A 237 -27.90 22.42 -2.99
C PRO A 237 -29.35 22.65 -2.60
N GLU A 238 -29.80 23.89 -2.76
CA GLU A 238 -31.19 24.27 -2.56
C GLU A 238 -32.10 23.44 -3.50
N GLY A 239 -33.02 22.68 -2.90
CA GLY A 239 -34.07 21.95 -3.62
C GLY A 239 -33.66 20.60 -4.26
N CYS A 240 -32.44 20.11 -4.06
CA CYS A 240 -32.00 18.82 -4.61
C CYS A 240 -31.90 17.73 -3.54
N MET A 241 -32.38 16.52 -3.88
CA MET A 241 -32.19 15.33 -3.04
C MET A 241 -30.73 14.90 -3.00
N LEU A 242 -30.16 14.84 -1.80
CA LEU A 242 -28.80 14.34 -1.61
C LEU A 242 -28.74 12.82 -1.82
N PRO A 243 -27.67 12.29 -2.43
CA PRO A 243 -27.45 10.85 -2.52
C PRO A 243 -27.37 10.20 -1.14
N SER A 244 -28.02 9.05 -0.98
CA SER A 244 -28.06 8.29 0.27
C SER A 244 -26.67 7.85 0.78
N LEU A 245 -25.66 7.82 -0.09
CA LEU A 245 -24.29 7.46 0.26
C LEU A 245 -23.68 8.41 1.32
N TYR A 246 -24.08 9.68 1.33
CA TYR A 246 -23.54 10.67 2.26
C TYR A 246 -24.57 11.65 2.82
N SER A 247 -25.84 11.59 2.41
CA SER A 247 -26.91 12.46 2.93
C SER A 247 -26.99 12.46 4.45
N ARG A 248 -26.91 11.27 5.08
CA ARG A 248 -26.94 11.12 6.54
C ARG A 248 -25.88 11.94 7.27
N TYR A 249 -24.71 12.13 6.67
CA TYR A 249 -23.63 12.91 7.28
C TYR A 249 -23.87 14.40 7.10
N VAL A 250 -24.39 14.81 5.93
CA VAL A 250 -24.73 16.21 5.67
C VAL A 250 -25.89 16.66 6.55
N ASP A 251 -26.92 15.83 6.70
CA ASP A 251 -28.06 16.10 7.56
C ASP A 251 -27.62 16.24 9.03
N ALA A 252 -26.86 15.26 9.54
CA ALA A 252 -26.33 15.31 10.91
C ALA A 252 -25.40 16.49 11.16
N ALA A 253 -24.61 16.91 10.15
CA ALA A 253 -23.75 18.09 10.25
C ALA A 253 -24.54 19.40 10.41
N GLY A 254 -25.77 19.44 9.90
CA GLY A 254 -26.70 20.56 10.06
C GLY A 254 -27.08 20.80 11.51
N ASP A 255 -27.22 19.73 12.28
CA ASP A 255 -27.63 19.80 13.68
C ASP A 255 -26.44 20.18 14.58
N SER A 256 -25.44 19.31 14.68
CA SER A 256 -24.28 19.50 15.55
C SER A 256 -23.11 18.61 15.15
N TRP A 257 -21.92 18.88 15.72
CA TRP A 257 -20.79 17.96 15.58
C TRP A 257 -21.07 16.61 16.27
N ASP A 258 -21.79 16.62 17.40
CA ASP A 258 -22.10 15.40 18.15
C ASP A 258 -23.02 14.44 17.38
N GLU A 259 -24.02 14.98 16.67
CA GLU A 259 -24.87 14.16 15.81
C GLU A 259 -24.10 13.62 14.60
N LEU A 260 -23.19 14.41 14.02
CA LEU A 260 -22.29 13.93 12.98
C LEU A 260 -21.37 12.79 13.50
N ALA A 261 -20.78 12.98 14.68
CA ALA A 261 -19.94 11.99 15.36
C ALA A 261 -20.71 10.70 15.69
N LYS A 262 -21.98 10.83 16.05
CA LYS A 262 -22.89 9.70 16.27
C LYS A 262 -23.21 8.98 14.96
N ALA A 263 -23.52 9.70 13.88
CA ALA A 263 -23.75 9.12 12.56
C ALA A 263 -22.53 8.33 12.04
N ILE A 264 -21.31 8.83 12.30
CA ILE A 264 -20.05 8.10 12.04
C ILE A 264 -20.00 6.80 12.82
N ARG A 265 -20.18 6.84 14.15
CA ARG A 265 -20.14 5.64 14.99
C ARG A 265 -21.17 4.58 14.57
N CYS A 266 -22.40 5.00 14.27
CA CYS A 266 -23.45 4.09 13.80
C CYS A 266 -23.10 3.42 12.46
N SER A 267 -22.38 4.12 11.57
CA SER A 267 -21.94 3.57 10.29
C SER A 267 -20.92 2.44 10.44
N LEU A 268 -20.06 2.52 11.46
CA LEU A 268 -19.02 1.53 11.72
C LEU A 268 -19.57 0.28 12.40
N GLN A 269 -20.67 0.41 13.14
CA GLN A 269 -21.30 -0.71 13.85
C GLN A 269 -22.09 -1.64 12.92
N HIS A 270 -22.67 -1.12 11.83
CA HIS A 270 -23.50 -1.90 10.92
C HIS A 270 -22.74 -2.96 10.10
N ASP A 271 -21.39 -2.88 10.04
CA ASP A 271 -20.56 -3.85 9.32
C ASP A 271 -20.32 -5.16 10.09
N TYR A 272 -20.63 -5.20 11.40
CA TYR A 272 -20.36 -6.37 12.26
C TYR A 272 -21.57 -7.25 12.57
N GLY A 273 -22.79 -6.80 12.25
CA GLY A 273 -24.02 -7.40 12.78
C GLY A 273 -24.75 -8.43 11.90
N ARG A 274 -24.20 -8.87 10.76
CA ARG A 274 -24.97 -9.67 9.78
C ARG A 274 -24.54 -11.12 9.58
N ASP A 275 -23.55 -11.61 10.31
CA ASP A 275 -23.02 -12.98 10.10
C ASP A 275 -23.49 -14.03 11.12
N ASP A 276 -24.38 -13.73 12.07
CA ASP A 276 -24.82 -14.76 13.02
C ASP A 276 -26.25 -14.56 13.57
N SER A 277 -27.26 -14.92 12.77
CA SER A 277 -28.55 -15.39 13.28
C SER A 277 -29.42 -15.89 12.13
N THR A 278 -29.61 -17.21 12.08
CA THR A 278 -30.58 -17.89 11.23
C THR A 278 -31.95 -17.93 11.91
N SER A 279 -32.93 -17.24 11.33
CA SER A 279 -34.36 -17.54 11.50
C SER A 279 -35.13 -17.14 10.23
N PRO A 280 -36.09 -17.94 9.74
CA PRO A 280 -36.76 -17.70 8.47
C PRO A 280 -38.08 -16.90 8.61
N GLN A 281 -38.43 -16.23 7.50
CA GLN A 281 -39.67 -15.51 7.18
C GLN A 281 -39.87 -14.10 7.74
N GLU A 282 -39.71 -13.07 6.90
CA GLU A 282 -40.84 -12.43 6.20
C GLU A 282 -40.36 -11.51 5.05
N GLN A 283 -41.20 -11.38 4.03
CA GLN A 283 -40.95 -10.68 2.77
C GLN A 283 -40.91 -9.16 2.96
N GLY A 284 -39.91 -8.49 2.40
CA GLY A 284 -39.89 -7.03 2.30
C GLY A 284 -38.61 -6.48 1.68
N SER A 285 -38.73 -6.00 0.44
CA SER A 285 -37.82 -5.10 -0.30
C SER A 285 -36.56 -4.61 0.44
N GLY A 286 -35.38 -5.06 0.00
CA GLY A 286 -34.10 -4.56 0.52
C GLY A 286 -32.95 -4.75 -0.47
N LYS A 287 -32.61 -3.68 -1.20
CA LYS A 287 -31.42 -3.60 -2.06
C LYS A 287 -30.17 -3.55 -1.16
N GLY A 288 -29.28 -4.54 -1.32
CA GLY A 288 -28.05 -4.69 -0.55
C GLY A 288 -27.00 -3.62 -0.87
N LEU A 289 -26.35 -3.15 0.20
CA LEU A 289 -25.18 -2.27 0.15
C LEU A 289 -23.93 -3.15 0.02
N TYR A 290 -23.31 -3.18 -1.17
CA TYR A 290 -21.99 -3.76 -1.38
C TYR A 290 -20.98 -2.62 -1.53
N LEU A 291 -20.02 -2.55 -0.61
CA LEU A 291 -18.81 -1.74 -0.81
C LEU A 291 -18.02 -2.33 -1.99
N ALA A 292 -17.69 -1.47 -2.95
CA ALA A 292 -17.25 -1.81 -4.29
C ALA A 292 -16.04 -2.77 -4.32
N ARG A 293 -16.31 -4.02 -4.73
CA ARG A 293 -15.38 -4.86 -5.46
C ARG A 293 -15.98 -5.03 -6.85
N SER A 294 -15.35 -4.43 -7.86
CA SER A 294 -15.85 -4.38 -9.24
C SER A 294 -16.13 -5.79 -9.79
N SER A 295 -17.39 -6.11 -10.03
CA SER A 295 -17.85 -7.28 -10.78
C SER A 295 -18.64 -6.79 -11.98
N SER A 296 -18.18 -7.16 -13.17
CA SER A 296 -18.85 -6.93 -14.44
C SER A 296 -20.20 -7.66 -14.49
N GLY A 297 -21.29 -6.93 -14.71
CA GLY A 297 -22.61 -7.50 -14.90
C GLY A 297 -23.57 -6.49 -15.50
N CYS A 298 -23.92 -6.73 -16.77
CA CYS A 298 -24.94 -6.11 -17.61
C CYS A 298 -25.99 -5.22 -16.94
N LEU A 299 -26.19 -4.01 -17.48
CA LEU A 299 -27.53 -3.44 -17.61
C LEU A 299 -27.73 -2.84 -19.00
N ARG A 300 -28.80 -3.33 -19.61
CA ARG A 300 -29.33 -3.06 -20.94
C ARG A 300 -30.44 -2.02 -20.77
N GLY A 301 -30.48 -1.03 -21.66
CA GLY A 301 -31.67 -0.22 -21.99
C GLY A 301 -32.05 0.89 -21.01
N PHE A 302 -31.75 2.14 -21.38
CA PHE A 302 -32.62 3.29 -21.14
C PHE A 302 -32.32 4.33 -22.23
N ASP A 303 -33.15 4.30 -23.28
CA ASP A 303 -33.26 5.34 -24.29
C ASP A 303 -34.20 6.45 -23.78
N GLY A 304 -33.88 7.68 -24.18
CA GLY A 304 -34.82 8.80 -24.16
C GLY A 304 -34.45 9.88 -23.15
N TYR A 305 -33.69 10.88 -23.61
CA TYR A 305 -34.05 12.30 -23.51
C TYR A 305 -32.98 13.13 -24.24
N SER A 306 -33.18 13.32 -25.54
CA SER A 306 -32.56 14.42 -26.28
C SER A 306 -33.44 15.66 -26.08
N ARG A 307 -32.88 16.75 -25.56
CA ARG A 307 -33.38 18.08 -25.88
C ARG A 307 -32.24 19.08 -26.01
N ALA A 308 -32.30 19.79 -27.13
CA ALA A 308 -31.32 20.69 -27.69
C ALA A 308 -30.95 21.86 -26.78
N ALA A 309 -29.65 22.16 -26.71
CA ALA A 309 -29.14 23.48 -26.37
C ALA A 309 -28.46 24.08 -27.60
N ARG A 310 -28.87 25.29 -27.99
CA ARG A 310 -28.26 26.09 -29.05
C ARG A 310 -26.88 26.61 -28.62
N PRO A 311 -25.96 26.88 -29.56
CA PRO A 311 -24.61 27.30 -29.23
C PRO A 311 -24.58 28.78 -28.84
N HIS A 312 -24.07 29.08 -27.65
CA HIS A 312 -23.53 30.40 -27.33
C HIS A 312 -22.03 30.37 -27.62
N SER A 313 -21.62 31.25 -28.52
CA SER A 313 -20.23 31.51 -28.87
C SER A 313 -19.57 32.34 -27.78
N ASP A 314 -18.96 31.68 -26.79
CA ASP A 314 -17.90 32.29 -25.99
C ASP A 314 -16.58 31.65 -26.38
N THR A 315 -15.72 32.49 -26.94
CA THR A 315 -14.37 32.15 -27.38
C THR A 315 -13.47 32.17 -26.16
N ASP A 316 -13.66 31.20 -25.26
CA ASP A 316 -12.69 30.94 -24.21
C ASP A 316 -11.77 29.82 -24.69
N LEU A 317 -10.46 30.06 -24.67
CA LEU A 317 -9.46 29.09 -25.09
C LEU A 317 -9.53 27.87 -24.15
N THR A 318 -10.37 26.90 -24.47
CA THR A 318 -10.24 25.53 -23.98
C THR A 318 -8.91 25.02 -24.48
N ARG A 319 -7.86 25.23 -23.67
CA ARG A 319 -6.53 24.68 -23.87
C ARG A 319 -6.66 23.17 -23.80
N SER A 320 -6.92 22.55 -24.95
CA SER A 320 -6.91 21.11 -25.12
C SER A 320 -5.65 20.58 -24.46
N GLU A 321 -5.82 19.69 -23.47
CA GLU A 321 -4.71 19.05 -22.79
C GLU A 321 -3.78 18.45 -23.85
N SER A 322 -2.50 18.83 -23.83
CA SER A 322 -1.58 18.34 -24.85
C SER A 322 -1.34 16.84 -24.64
N PRO A 323 -1.15 16.04 -25.71
CA PRO A 323 -0.84 14.62 -25.59
C PRO A 323 0.33 14.32 -24.62
N GLU A 324 1.27 15.25 -24.50
CA GLU A 324 2.41 15.17 -23.59
C GLU A 324 2.00 15.26 -22.11
N GLN A 325 1.00 16.09 -21.77
CA GLN A 325 0.48 16.23 -20.41
C GLN A 325 -0.23 14.95 -19.97
N ILE A 326 -1.02 14.36 -20.85
CA ILE A 326 -1.70 13.08 -20.62
C ILE A 326 -0.66 11.96 -20.44
N ALA A 327 0.36 11.90 -21.31
CA ALA A 327 1.40 10.88 -21.24
C ALA A 327 2.17 10.90 -19.92
N ALA A 328 2.45 12.09 -19.40
CA ALA A 328 3.22 12.22 -18.17
C ALA A 328 2.35 12.11 -16.90
N ALA A 329 1.07 12.49 -16.96
CA ALA A 329 0.08 12.17 -15.92
C ALA A 329 -0.05 10.64 -15.75
N ILE A 330 -0.13 9.93 -16.89
CA ILE A 330 -0.09 8.46 -16.92
C ILE A 330 1.20 7.93 -16.29
N LEU A 331 2.34 8.59 -16.52
CA LEU A 331 3.63 8.19 -15.96
C LEU A 331 3.67 8.37 -14.43
N ILE A 332 3.21 9.49 -13.89
CA ILE A 332 3.15 9.70 -12.44
C ILE A 332 2.23 8.69 -11.78
N GLN A 333 1.03 8.50 -12.33
CA GLN A 333 0.10 7.48 -11.84
C GLN A 333 0.73 6.09 -11.91
N ARG A 334 1.53 5.80 -12.94
CA ARG A 334 2.27 4.53 -13.06
C ARG A 334 3.31 4.38 -11.96
N VAL A 335 4.12 5.40 -11.70
CA VAL A 335 5.14 5.37 -10.63
C VAL A 335 4.45 5.22 -9.27
N TYR A 336 3.42 6.01 -9.00
CA TYR A 336 2.64 5.93 -7.77
C TYR A 336 2.00 4.54 -7.58
N ARG A 337 1.32 4.01 -8.61
CA ARG A 337 0.75 2.66 -8.57
C ARG A 337 1.82 1.58 -8.40
N LYS A 338 3.02 1.77 -8.99
CA LYS A 338 4.13 0.83 -8.83
C LYS A 338 4.66 0.84 -7.40
N VAL A 339 4.81 2.01 -6.78
CA VAL A 339 5.23 2.10 -5.38
C VAL A 339 4.14 1.60 -4.45
N LEU A 340 2.87 1.93 -4.69
CA LEU A 340 1.75 1.35 -3.96
C LEU A 340 1.70 -0.16 -4.13
N HIS A 341 1.95 -0.70 -5.33
CA HIS A 341 2.01 -2.14 -5.56
C HIS A 341 3.24 -2.77 -4.92
N HIS A 342 4.37 -2.07 -4.86
CA HIS A 342 5.53 -2.54 -4.12
C HIS A 342 5.18 -2.61 -2.63
N ARG A 343 4.61 -1.54 -2.07
CA ARG A 343 4.12 -1.51 -0.67
C ARG A 343 3.07 -2.59 -0.41
N ARG A 344 1.95 -2.56 -1.14
CA ARG A 344 0.79 -3.47 -1.00
C ARG A 344 1.08 -4.91 -1.46
N GLY A 345 2.04 -5.12 -2.35
CA GLY A 345 2.45 -6.42 -2.88
C GLY A 345 3.57 -7.08 -2.05
N ILE A 346 4.28 -6.31 -1.22
CA ILE A 346 5.19 -6.87 -0.21
C ILE A 346 4.43 -7.52 0.95
N SER A 347 3.16 -7.21 1.19
CA SER A 347 2.37 -7.95 2.17
C SER A 347 1.17 -8.62 1.54
N LYS A 348 1.40 -9.69 0.79
CA LYS A 348 0.61 -10.93 0.90
C LYS A 348 1.53 -12.11 0.63
N ILE A 349 2.11 -12.68 1.69
CA ILE A 349 2.48 -14.10 1.76
C ILE A 349 3.43 -14.53 0.62
N GLY A 350 4.73 -14.35 0.82
CA GLY A 350 5.71 -14.88 -0.12
C GLY A 350 7.14 -14.71 0.36
N THR A 351 8.01 -15.60 -0.11
CA THR A 351 9.45 -15.62 0.20
C THR A 351 10.13 -14.30 -0.14
N ALA A 352 9.74 -13.62 -1.23
CA ALA A 352 10.35 -12.36 -1.66
C ALA A 352 10.20 -11.19 -0.66
N SER A 353 9.07 -11.11 0.04
CA SER A 353 8.84 -10.11 1.09
C SER A 353 9.69 -10.41 2.33
N LEU A 354 9.73 -11.69 2.69
CA LEU A 354 10.54 -12.18 3.80
C LEU A 354 12.02 -11.89 3.55
N HIS A 355 12.50 -12.13 2.32
CA HIS A 355 13.84 -11.77 1.85
C HIS A 355 14.11 -10.27 2.02
N ALA A 356 13.25 -9.39 1.50
CA ALA A 356 13.46 -7.96 1.55
C ALA A 356 13.54 -7.43 3.00
N ARG A 357 12.65 -7.92 3.88
CA ARG A 357 12.64 -7.53 5.30
C ARG A 357 13.90 -7.99 6.03
N ILE A 358 14.31 -9.24 5.83
CA ILE A 358 15.51 -9.80 6.46
C ILE A 358 16.76 -9.09 5.93
N HIS A 359 16.85 -8.86 4.62
CA HIS A 359 17.96 -8.13 4.03
C HIS A 359 18.06 -6.70 4.58
N ALA A 360 16.94 -5.97 4.66
CA ALA A 360 16.93 -4.63 5.27
C ALA A 360 17.40 -4.64 6.74
N SER A 361 17.00 -5.65 7.52
CA SER A 361 17.49 -5.84 8.88
C SER A 361 19.00 -6.07 8.92
N CYS A 362 19.56 -6.86 7.99
CA CYS A 362 21.00 -7.10 7.91
C CYS A 362 21.75 -5.83 7.50
N THR A 363 21.27 -5.09 6.49
CA THR A 363 21.86 -3.81 6.05
C THR A 363 21.90 -2.78 7.17
N LYS A 364 20.84 -2.69 7.98
CA LYS A 364 20.76 -1.77 9.11
C LYS A 364 21.83 -2.07 10.17
N GLU A 365 22.02 -3.32 10.55
CA GLU A 365 23.03 -3.68 11.56
C GLU A 365 24.45 -3.51 11.03
N VAL A 366 24.68 -3.88 9.78
CA VAL A 366 25.96 -3.64 9.10
C VAL A 366 26.34 -2.17 9.06
N SER A 367 25.37 -1.26 8.86
CA SER A 367 25.66 0.17 8.84
C SER A 367 26.16 0.73 10.18
N GLN A 368 26.01 -0.02 11.28
CA GLN A 368 26.50 0.34 12.61
C GLN A 368 27.92 -0.15 12.89
N LEU A 369 28.48 -1.02 12.04
CA LEU A 369 29.77 -1.71 12.25
C LEU A 369 31.02 -0.89 11.83
N GLY A 370 30.88 0.38 11.47
CA GLY A 370 32.01 1.28 11.15
C GLY A 370 32.70 1.02 9.80
N ASP A 371 33.84 1.69 9.56
CA ASP A 371 34.42 1.89 8.22
C ASP A 371 35.20 0.69 7.62
N ASN A 372 35.29 -0.47 8.29
CA ASN A 372 36.08 -1.59 7.75
C ASN A 372 35.49 -3.00 7.96
N PRO A 373 34.32 -3.31 7.38
CA PRO A 373 33.63 -4.58 7.62
C PRO A 373 34.10 -5.76 6.74
N GLY A 374 35.14 -5.58 5.91
CA GLY A 374 35.87 -6.66 5.23
C GLY A 374 35.02 -7.79 4.60
N ILE A 375 35.47 -9.04 4.83
CA ILE A 375 34.82 -10.30 4.40
C ILE A 375 33.45 -10.49 5.10
N TYR A 376 33.36 -10.06 6.36
CA TYR A 376 32.16 -10.18 7.18
C TYR A 376 30.95 -9.42 6.58
N LEU A 377 31.18 -8.30 5.89
CA LEU A 377 30.15 -7.56 5.14
C LEU A 377 29.49 -8.42 4.07
N ARG A 378 30.29 -9.20 3.33
CA ARG A 378 29.81 -10.05 2.23
C ARG A 378 28.97 -11.19 2.77
N LEU A 379 29.39 -11.77 3.90
CA LEU A 379 28.66 -12.81 4.62
C LEU A 379 27.31 -12.28 5.15
N SER A 380 27.32 -11.10 5.77
CA SER A 380 26.14 -10.47 6.39
C SER A 380 25.10 -9.96 5.39
N LEU A 381 25.50 -9.58 4.18
CA LEU A 381 24.58 -9.06 3.16
C LEU A 381 24.28 -10.06 2.04
N GLY A 382 25.02 -11.17 1.95
CA GLY A 382 24.78 -12.22 0.98
C GLY A 382 24.18 -13.48 1.64
N PRO A 383 25.01 -14.44 2.09
CA PRO A 383 24.55 -15.72 2.65
C PRO A 383 23.60 -15.63 3.85
N LEU A 384 23.90 -14.76 4.82
CA LEU A 384 23.15 -14.70 6.08
C LEU A 384 21.65 -14.41 5.89
N PRO A 385 21.24 -13.43 5.07
CA PRO A 385 19.83 -13.23 4.73
C PRO A 385 19.11 -14.50 4.25
N HIS A 386 19.76 -15.32 3.42
CA HIS A 386 19.16 -16.56 2.92
C HIS A 386 18.95 -17.60 4.03
N VAL A 387 19.90 -17.73 4.95
CA VAL A 387 19.77 -18.61 6.13
C VAL A 387 18.60 -18.18 7.02
N LEU A 388 18.51 -16.87 7.28
CA LEU A 388 17.45 -16.30 8.11
C LEU A 388 16.06 -16.47 7.47
N VAL A 389 15.96 -16.39 6.14
CA VAL A 389 14.72 -16.69 5.41
C VAL A 389 14.31 -18.14 5.61
N CYS A 390 15.26 -19.07 5.50
CA CYS A 390 14.99 -20.50 5.73
C CYS A 390 14.43 -20.72 7.14
N LEU A 391 15.11 -20.19 8.16
CA LEU A 391 14.70 -20.33 9.56
C LEU A 391 13.31 -19.73 9.84
N GLU A 392 13.01 -18.55 9.30
CA GLU A 392 11.70 -17.92 9.49
C GLU A 392 10.59 -18.69 8.76
N THR A 393 10.88 -19.25 7.58
CA THR A 393 9.94 -20.12 6.86
C THR A 393 9.65 -21.39 7.67
N VAL A 394 10.69 -22.07 8.16
CA VAL A 394 10.54 -23.25 9.02
C VAL A 394 9.72 -22.92 10.27
N ARG A 395 9.96 -21.76 10.89
CA ARG A 395 9.19 -21.30 12.06
C ARG A 395 7.71 -21.09 11.73
N ILE A 396 7.40 -20.46 10.60
CA ILE A 396 6.01 -20.25 10.15
C ILE A 396 5.33 -21.60 9.87
N ASP A 397 6.00 -22.50 9.16
CA ASP A 397 5.45 -23.78 8.75
C ASP A 397 5.25 -24.73 9.94
N THR A 398 6.22 -24.82 10.86
CA THR A 398 6.07 -25.60 12.10
C THR A 398 4.86 -25.12 12.92
N LEU A 399 4.61 -23.81 13.02
CA LEU A 399 3.44 -23.28 13.72
C LEU A 399 2.12 -23.62 13.00
N SER A 400 2.12 -23.58 11.66
CA SER A 400 0.97 -23.98 10.84
C SER A 400 0.66 -25.47 11.00
N GLU A 401 1.66 -26.33 10.88
CA GLU A 401 1.52 -27.78 11.02
C GLU A 401 1.18 -28.19 12.45
N ARG A 402 1.68 -27.48 13.47
CA ARG A 402 1.24 -27.67 14.86
C ARG A 402 -0.26 -27.44 15.01
N LYS A 403 -0.80 -26.38 14.39
CA LYS A 403 -2.24 -26.07 14.42
C LYS A 403 -3.05 -27.15 13.70
N ARG A 404 -2.59 -27.62 12.54
CA ARG A 404 -3.23 -28.71 11.79
C ARG A 404 -3.23 -30.03 12.58
N THR A 405 -2.08 -30.41 13.13
CA THR A 405 -1.91 -31.64 13.93
C THR A 405 -2.80 -31.63 15.16
N LYS A 406 -2.86 -30.51 15.91
CA LYS A 406 -3.78 -30.37 17.05
C LYS A 406 -5.26 -30.49 16.66
N LYS A 407 -5.64 -30.00 15.47
CA LYS A 407 -7.01 -30.16 14.96
C LYS A 407 -7.32 -31.62 14.61
N ARG A 408 -6.35 -32.35 14.06
CA ARG A 408 -6.47 -33.79 13.77
C ARG A 408 -6.57 -34.62 15.04
N LEU A 409 -5.74 -34.31 16.04
CA LEU A 409 -5.72 -35.01 17.33
C LEU A 409 -7.10 -35.00 18.01
N LYS A 410 -7.84 -33.88 17.91
CA LYS A 410 -9.21 -33.76 18.45
C LYS A 410 -10.25 -34.66 17.76
N LYS A 411 -9.96 -35.16 16.56
CA LYS A 411 -10.90 -35.92 15.71
C LYS A 411 -10.44 -37.37 15.48
N CYS A 412 -9.28 -37.75 15.99
CA CYS A 412 -8.64 -39.02 15.64
C CYS A 412 -9.19 -40.21 16.41
N SER A 413 -9.05 -41.39 15.81
CA SER A 413 -9.31 -42.66 16.48
C SER A 413 -8.22 -42.99 17.53
N PRO A 414 -8.50 -43.80 18.56
CA PRO A 414 -7.53 -44.15 19.61
C PRO A 414 -6.19 -44.70 19.07
N ASN A 415 -6.20 -45.38 17.94
CA ASN A 415 -5.02 -46.01 17.34
C ASN A 415 -4.06 -45.01 16.65
N GLU A 416 -4.52 -43.79 16.35
CA GLU A 416 -3.74 -42.77 15.64
C GLU A 416 -3.16 -41.70 16.58
N ILE A 417 -3.60 -41.69 17.85
CA ILE A 417 -3.20 -40.69 18.85
C ILE A 417 -1.69 -40.70 19.07
N GLY A 418 -1.09 -41.88 19.26
CA GLY A 418 0.35 -42.01 19.51
C GLY A 418 1.21 -41.42 18.38
N ALA A 419 0.87 -41.75 17.12
CA ALA A 419 1.58 -41.22 15.95
C ALA A 419 1.44 -39.69 15.81
N LEU A 420 0.28 -39.12 16.15
CA LEU A 420 0.07 -37.66 16.12
C LEU A 420 0.79 -36.94 17.26
N ASP A 421 0.90 -37.56 18.44
CA ASP A 421 1.66 -37.01 19.56
C ASP A 421 3.16 -37.01 19.28
N ASP A 422 3.69 -38.09 18.67
CA ASP A 422 5.08 -38.14 18.21
C ASP A 422 5.37 -37.07 17.16
N LEU A 423 4.47 -36.91 16.17
CA LEU A 423 4.58 -35.84 15.17
C LEU A 423 4.56 -34.45 15.82
N LEU A 424 3.69 -34.23 16.81
CA LEU A 424 3.62 -32.96 17.54
C LEU A 424 4.91 -32.69 18.33
N MET A 425 5.52 -33.72 18.89
CA MET A 425 6.81 -33.64 19.58
C MET A 425 7.93 -33.25 18.61
N GLN A 426 7.99 -33.87 17.43
CA GLN A 426 8.96 -33.56 16.38
C GLN A 426 8.79 -32.12 15.86
N ILE A 427 7.55 -31.68 15.59
CA ILE A 427 7.25 -30.29 15.18
C ILE A 427 7.72 -29.28 16.25
N ASN A 428 7.47 -29.57 17.53
CA ASN A 428 7.91 -28.69 18.62
C ASN A 428 9.44 -28.66 18.74
N LYS A 429 10.12 -29.80 18.55
CA LYS A 429 11.59 -29.88 18.53
C LYS A 429 12.16 -29.03 17.40
N ALA A 430 11.64 -29.18 16.17
CA ALA A 430 12.05 -28.40 15.02
C ALA A 430 11.83 -26.89 15.21
N ASN A 431 10.67 -26.48 15.74
CA ASN A 431 10.39 -25.07 16.02
C ASN A 431 11.35 -24.48 17.07
N ARG A 432 11.70 -25.24 18.12
CA ARG A 432 12.68 -24.79 19.13
C ARG A 432 14.07 -24.62 18.52
N ALA A 433 14.50 -25.57 17.68
CA ALA A 433 15.76 -25.49 16.95
C ALA A 433 15.80 -24.25 16.04
N ALA A 434 14.75 -24.03 15.23
CA ALA A 434 14.63 -22.85 14.38
C ALA A 434 14.72 -21.54 15.17
N VAL A 435 13.99 -21.42 16.30
CA VAL A 435 14.04 -20.22 17.15
C VAL A 435 15.41 -20.02 17.77
N ASN A 436 16.08 -21.08 18.21
CA ASN A 436 17.42 -20.99 18.81
C ASN A 436 18.46 -20.55 17.78
N LEU A 437 18.46 -21.16 16.59
CA LEU A 437 19.34 -20.79 15.47
C LEU A 437 19.07 -19.36 15.01
N GLN A 438 17.80 -18.96 14.91
CA GLN A 438 17.42 -17.60 14.53
C GLN A 438 17.91 -16.56 15.54
N LYS A 439 17.86 -16.85 16.84
CA LYS A 439 18.42 -15.95 17.87
C LYS A 439 19.92 -15.80 17.72
N GLN A 440 20.65 -16.89 17.52
CA GLN A 440 22.10 -16.88 17.37
C GLN A 440 22.55 -16.14 16.10
N LEU A 441 21.86 -16.36 14.99
CA LEU A 441 22.18 -15.78 13.68
C LEU A 441 21.52 -14.42 13.42
N SER A 442 20.63 -13.96 14.32
CA SER A 442 19.93 -12.67 14.15
C SER A 442 20.93 -11.53 13.91
N PRO A 443 20.67 -10.57 13.03
CA PRO A 443 21.64 -9.53 12.69
C PRO A 443 22.14 -8.70 13.88
N SER A 444 21.32 -8.61 14.94
CA SER A 444 21.63 -7.91 16.19
C SER A 444 22.27 -8.82 17.27
N SER A 445 22.62 -10.05 16.92
CA SER A 445 23.23 -11.01 17.85
C SER A 445 24.69 -10.65 18.15
N VAL A 446 25.11 -10.78 19.40
CA VAL A 446 26.52 -10.64 19.84
C VAL A 446 27.45 -11.60 19.10
N PHE A 447 26.90 -12.67 18.51
CA PHE A 447 27.64 -13.59 17.64
C PHE A 447 28.40 -12.87 16.52
N HIS A 448 27.83 -11.78 16.02
CA HIS A 448 28.33 -10.99 14.90
C HIS A 448 29.46 -10.02 15.28
N GLU A 449 29.68 -9.75 16.58
CA GLU A 449 30.77 -8.88 17.07
C GLU A 449 32.15 -9.54 16.94
N ARG A 450 32.19 -10.88 16.92
CA ARG A 450 33.45 -11.65 16.99
C ARG A 450 33.99 -12.08 15.63
N CYS A 451 33.23 -11.92 14.55
CA CYS A 451 33.62 -12.26 13.17
C CYS A 451 34.32 -13.64 13.04
N ASP A 452 33.87 -14.66 13.77
CA ASP A 452 34.54 -15.97 13.88
C ASP A 452 34.05 -16.97 12.82
N ASP A 453 34.92 -17.89 12.38
CA ASP A 453 34.69 -18.91 11.34
C ASP A 453 33.63 -19.97 11.73
N ARG A 454 33.11 -19.88 12.96
CA ARG A 454 32.02 -20.71 13.50
C ARG A 454 30.69 -20.56 12.73
N GLN A 455 30.60 -19.61 11.81
CA GLN A 455 29.44 -19.41 10.93
C GLN A 455 29.11 -20.65 10.10
N LEU A 456 30.12 -21.39 9.65
CA LEU A 456 29.91 -22.58 8.82
C LEU A 456 29.13 -23.67 9.56
N LYS A 457 29.44 -23.90 10.85
CA LYS A 457 28.75 -24.91 11.68
C LYS A 457 27.27 -24.59 11.87
N LEU A 458 26.93 -23.31 12.05
CA LEU A 458 25.53 -22.92 12.23
C LEU A 458 24.69 -23.09 10.95
N VAL A 459 25.31 -22.94 9.78
CA VAL A 459 24.60 -23.18 8.50
C VAL A 459 24.43 -24.66 8.22
N GLU A 460 25.41 -25.50 8.59
CA GLU A 460 25.24 -26.96 8.61
C GLU A 460 24.08 -27.37 9.52
N GLU A 461 23.99 -26.80 10.73
CA GLU A 461 22.86 -27.04 11.65
C GLU A 461 21.51 -26.60 11.05
N VAL A 462 21.46 -25.51 10.28
CA VAL A 462 20.24 -25.09 9.55
C VAL A 462 19.88 -26.11 8.46
N ASN A 463 20.87 -26.60 7.71
CA ASN A 463 20.65 -27.59 6.65
C ASN A 463 20.13 -28.92 7.23
N ASP A 464 20.71 -29.38 8.35
CA ASP A 464 20.28 -30.57 9.07
C ASP A 464 18.86 -30.40 9.62
N LEU A 465 18.54 -29.21 10.14
CA LEU A 465 17.19 -28.89 10.60
C LEU A 465 16.18 -28.97 9.45
N VAL A 466 16.45 -28.34 8.31
CA VAL A 466 15.54 -28.34 7.16
C VAL A 466 15.36 -29.76 6.60
N SER A 467 16.44 -30.54 6.55
CA SER A 467 16.43 -31.92 6.04
C SER A 467 15.71 -32.91 6.97
N SER A 468 15.63 -32.60 8.28
CA SER A 468 14.98 -33.45 9.29
C SER A 468 13.51 -33.11 9.57
N LEU A 469 12.92 -32.16 8.82
CA LEU A 469 11.52 -31.78 9.03
C LEU A 469 10.57 -32.95 8.68
N PRO A 470 9.57 -33.23 9.53
CA PRO A 470 8.59 -34.29 9.26
C PRO A 470 7.50 -33.87 8.27
N PHE A 471 7.67 -32.73 7.58
CA PHE A 471 6.72 -32.17 6.64
C PHE A 471 7.44 -31.35 5.57
N ASN A 472 6.79 -31.17 4.42
CA ASN A 472 7.28 -30.30 3.35
C ASN A 472 6.99 -28.84 3.69
N THR A 473 7.99 -27.97 3.48
CA THR A 473 7.84 -26.53 3.69
C THR A 473 6.94 -25.89 2.63
N SER A 474 6.34 -24.76 2.97
CA SER A 474 5.43 -24.00 2.10
C SER A 474 6.14 -23.33 0.92
N SER A 475 7.46 -23.15 1.02
CA SER A 475 8.33 -22.69 -0.07
C SER A 475 9.51 -23.63 -0.29
N ASP A 476 10.00 -23.67 -1.52
CA ASP A 476 11.26 -24.34 -1.87
C ASP A 476 12.44 -23.58 -1.26
N LEU A 477 12.99 -24.12 -0.18
CA LEU A 477 14.16 -23.60 0.52
C LEU A 477 15.48 -24.02 -0.13
N SER A 478 15.46 -24.91 -1.14
CA SER A 478 16.67 -25.46 -1.74
C SER A 478 17.55 -24.39 -2.34
N ASN A 479 16.96 -23.37 -2.96
CA ASN A 479 17.72 -22.26 -3.56
C ASN A 479 18.38 -21.38 -2.49
N ASP A 480 17.65 -21.06 -1.42
CA ASP A 480 18.17 -20.21 -0.33
C ASP A 480 19.27 -20.93 0.46
N LEU A 481 19.08 -22.21 0.78
CA LEU A 481 20.11 -23.04 1.40
C LEU A 481 21.34 -23.19 0.50
N HIS A 482 21.15 -23.43 -0.80
CA HIS A 482 22.26 -23.54 -1.74
C HIS A 482 23.06 -22.24 -1.83
N LEU A 483 22.40 -21.09 -1.91
CA LEU A 483 23.07 -19.78 -1.94
C LEU A 483 23.82 -19.51 -0.64
N ALA A 484 23.23 -19.85 0.50
CA ALA A 484 23.87 -19.71 1.81
C ALA A 484 25.13 -20.59 1.92
N ILE A 485 25.00 -21.89 1.66
CA ILE A 485 26.12 -22.85 1.74
C ILE A 485 27.23 -22.45 0.76
N LYS A 486 26.87 -22.14 -0.49
CA LYS A 486 27.84 -21.76 -1.51
C LYS A 486 28.61 -20.50 -1.12
N GLY A 487 27.93 -19.47 -0.62
CA GLY A 487 28.60 -18.22 -0.29
C GLY A 487 29.48 -18.29 0.96
N ILE A 488 29.22 -19.23 1.89
CA ILE A 488 30.05 -19.42 3.07
C ILE A 488 31.22 -20.39 2.78
N VAL A 489 30.99 -21.43 1.98
CA VAL A 489 32.02 -22.42 1.61
C VAL A 489 33.03 -21.87 0.58
N ALA A 490 32.57 -21.05 -0.39
CA ALA A 490 33.44 -20.53 -1.44
C ALA A 490 34.38 -19.40 -1.00
N GLU A 491 34.07 -18.69 0.10
CA GLU A 491 34.98 -17.70 0.68
C GLU A 491 36.07 -18.34 1.54
N HIS A 492 36.07 -19.67 1.69
CA HIS A 492 37.06 -20.44 2.42
C HIS A 492 37.87 -21.39 1.52
N PRO A 493 38.56 -20.94 0.44
CA PRO A 493 39.65 -21.73 -0.10
C PRO A 493 40.69 -21.85 1.01
N GLN A 494 41.02 -23.08 1.39
CA GLN A 494 42.02 -23.35 2.41
C GLN A 494 43.26 -22.51 2.13
N ALA A 495 43.62 -21.66 3.09
CA ALA A 495 44.96 -21.09 3.19
C ALA A 495 45.92 -22.24 3.54
N HIS A 496 46.20 -23.10 2.55
CA HIS A 496 47.34 -24.00 2.53
C HIS A 496 48.34 -23.41 1.56
N THR A 497 49.17 -22.47 2.00
CA THR A 497 50.62 -22.63 2.24
C THR A 497 51.19 -21.30 2.73
#